data_AF-A0A0D5NLR9-F1
#
_entry.id   AF-A0A0D5NLR9-F1
#
_cell.length_a   1.000
_cell.length_b   1.000
_cell.length_c   1.000
_cell.angle_alpha   90.00
_cell.angle_beta   90.00
_cell.angle_gamma   90.00
#
_symmetry.space_group_name_H-M   'P 1'
#
loop_
_entity.id
_entity.type
_entity.pdbx_description
1 polymer ?
#
loop_
_entity_poly.entity_id
_entity_poly.type
_entity_poly.pdbx_seq_one_letter_code
_entity_poly.pdbx_strand_id
1 'polypeptide(L)'
;MPGNISIIPIELAGKGLRHDEPNYESFEQMVDDVYGIIKKYIDDSPVAFFGHSIGALILYELCYRYNLDYIKPKKMIFSGASVPHLYKIRIYISYRMKIFLNILFLWEVFHKNY
;
A
#
# COMPACT_ATOMS: atom_id res chain seq x y z
N MET A 1 7.44 -16.63 -14.37
CA MET A 1 6.11 -16.19 -13.90
C MET A 1 5.08 -16.73 -14.89
N PRO A 2 3.90 -17.19 -14.46
CA PRO A 2 2.88 -17.66 -15.41
C PRO A 2 2.55 -16.51 -16.39
N GLY A 3 2.46 -16.82 -17.68
CA GLY A 3 2.45 -15.83 -18.77
C GLY A 3 1.26 -14.86 -18.83
N ASN A 4 0.38 -14.86 -17.82
CA ASN A 4 -0.87 -14.08 -17.78
C ASN A 4 -0.89 -13.01 -16.67
N ILE A 5 0.25 -12.72 -16.03
CA ILE A 5 0.34 -11.69 -14.98
C ILE A 5 1.34 -10.62 -15.40
N SER A 6 0.87 -9.39 -15.55
CA SER A 6 1.73 -8.21 -15.69
C SER A 6 2.06 -7.66 -14.30
N ILE A 7 3.33 -7.38 -14.04
CA ILE A 7 3.80 -6.77 -12.79
C ILE A 7 4.17 -5.33 -13.08
N ILE A 8 3.56 -4.42 -12.31
CA ILE A 8 3.80 -2.99 -12.42
C ILE A 8 4.46 -2.54 -11.12
N PRO A 9 5.80 -2.37 -11.10
CA PRO A 9 6.48 -1.84 -9.93
C PRO A 9 6.13 -0.36 -9.77
N ILE A 10 5.84 0.05 -8.54
CA ILE A 10 5.67 1.46 -8.21
C ILE A 10 6.98 1.96 -7.59
N GLU A 11 7.62 2.90 -8.27
CA GLU A 11 8.83 3.55 -7.79
C GLU A 11 8.49 4.89 -7.12
N LEU A 12 9.08 5.12 -5.96
CA LEU A 12 8.91 6.34 -5.17
C LEU A 12 9.87 7.44 -5.66
N ALA A 13 9.47 8.70 -5.54
CA ALA A 13 10.35 9.83 -5.80
C ALA A 13 11.63 9.74 -4.93
N GLY A 14 12.77 10.10 -5.52
CA GLY A 14 14.09 9.95 -4.91
C GLY A 14 14.61 8.50 -4.88
N LYS A 15 13.96 7.56 -5.59
CA LYS A 15 14.37 6.14 -5.66
C LYS A 15 14.35 5.63 -7.11
N GLY A 16 15.22 4.65 -7.41
CA GLY A 16 15.21 3.94 -8.69
C GLY A 16 15.37 4.88 -9.89
N LEU A 17 14.47 4.75 -10.87
CA LEU A 17 14.37 5.60 -12.05
C LEU A 17 13.89 7.02 -11.72
N ARG A 18 13.27 7.23 -10.56
CA ARG A 18 12.83 8.54 -10.06
C ARG A 18 13.83 9.17 -9.07
N HIS A 19 15.11 8.78 -9.13
CA HIS A 19 16.12 9.25 -8.17
C HIS A 19 16.40 10.76 -8.25
N ASP A 20 16.21 11.37 -9.42
CA ASP A 20 16.37 12.82 -9.61
C ASP A 20 15.16 13.64 -9.13
N GLU A 21 14.04 12.98 -8.79
CA GLU A 21 12.88 13.66 -8.24
C GLU A 21 13.08 14.03 -6.75
N PRO A 22 12.54 15.17 -6.29
CA PRO A 22 12.61 15.55 -4.89
C PRO A 22 12.00 14.50 -3.96
N ASN A 23 12.60 14.31 -2.78
CA ASN A 23 12.01 13.47 -1.74
C ASN A 23 10.69 14.09 -1.25
N TYR A 24 9.76 13.24 -0.81
CA TYR A 24 8.51 13.69 -0.21
C TYR A 24 8.73 14.44 1.11
N GLU A 25 7.96 15.49 1.32
CA GLU A 25 7.97 16.26 2.57
C GLU A 25 7.03 15.67 3.64
N SER A 26 6.08 14.83 3.21
CA SER A 26 5.13 14.15 4.09
C SER A 26 4.73 12.77 3.58
N PHE A 27 4.19 11.94 4.47
CA PHE A 27 3.64 10.64 4.09
C PHE A 27 2.40 10.81 3.21
N GLU A 28 1.64 11.88 3.41
CA GLU A 28 0.49 12.25 2.60
C GLU A 28 0.88 12.46 1.14
N GLN A 29 1.92 13.26 0.88
CA GLN A 29 2.41 13.51 -0.47
C GLN A 29 2.86 12.20 -1.14
N MET A 30 3.51 11.31 -0.39
CA MET A 30 3.91 9.99 -0.88
C MET A 30 2.70 9.14 -1.31
N VAL A 31 1.65 9.10 -0.48
CA VAL A 31 0.42 8.34 -0.76
C VAL A 31 -0.31 8.93 -1.98
N ASP A 32 -0.40 10.25 -2.08
CA ASP A 32 -1.10 10.94 -3.16
C ASP A 32 -0.38 10.76 -4.51
N ASP A 33 0.96 10.82 -4.51
CA ASP A 33 1.78 10.53 -5.68
C ASP A 33 1.60 9.08 -6.15
N VAL A 34 1.70 8.11 -5.23
CA VAL A 34 1.47 6.69 -5.55
C VAL A 34 0.06 6.47 -6.10
N TYR A 35 -0.96 7.12 -5.54
CA TYR A 35 -2.31 7.06 -6.08
C TYR A 35 -2.39 7.60 -7.51
N GLY A 36 -1.71 8.72 -7.78
CA GLY A 36 -1.59 9.31 -9.11
C GLY A 36 -0.98 8.35 -10.14
N ILE A 37 0.01 7.55 -9.73
CA ILE A 37 0.62 6.53 -10.57
C ILE A 37 -0.33 5.36 -10.79
N ILE A 38 -0.89 4.80 -9.72
CA ILE A 38 -1.79 3.64 -9.78
C ILE A 38 -2.98 3.89 -10.71
N LYS A 39 -3.59 5.08 -10.66
CA LYS A 39 -4.71 5.47 -11.54
C LYS A 39 -4.40 5.37 -13.04
N LYS A 40 -3.13 5.50 -13.45
CA LYS A 40 -2.73 5.39 -14.86
C LYS A 40 -2.74 3.95 -15.37
N TYR A 41 -2.73 2.98 -14.45
CA TYR A 41 -2.63 1.55 -14.74
C TYR A 41 -3.89 0.77 -14.41
N ILE A 42 -4.90 1.41 -13.80
CA ILE A 42 -6.18 0.78 -13.53
C ILE A 42 -7.06 0.91 -14.77
N ASP A 43 -7.49 -0.23 -15.27
CA ASP A 43 -8.52 -0.39 -16.29
C ASP A 43 -9.57 -1.41 -15.81
N ASP A 44 -10.40 -1.94 -16.71
CA ASP A 44 -11.42 -2.95 -16.39
C ASP A 44 -10.82 -4.35 -16.10
N SER A 45 -9.50 -4.52 -16.19
CA SER A 45 -8.82 -5.78 -15.94
C SER A 45 -8.75 -6.10 -14.44
N PRO A 46 -8.74 -7.39 -14.04
CA PRO A 46 -8.55 -7.76 -12.65
C PRO A 46 -7.17 -7.34 -12.13
N VAL A 47 -7.14 -6.53 -11.08
CA VAL A 47 -5.89 -6.09 -10.43
C VAL A 47 -5.69 -6.74 -9.06
N ALA A 48 -4.43 -6.83 -8.64
CA ALA A 48 -4.05 -7.19 -7.28
C ALA A 48 -2.96 -6.24 -6.79
N PHE A 49 -3.02 -5.88 -5.51
CA PHE A 49 -2.03 -5.01 -4.89
C PHE A 49 -1.13 -5.79 -3.93
N PHE A 50 0.15 -5.43 -3.92
CA PHE A 50 1.15 -5.96 -3.00
C PHE A 50 1.94 -4.80 -2.40
N GLY A 51 1.94 -4.70 -1.07
CA GLY A 51 2.72 -3.72 -0.33
C GLY A 51 3.64 -4.40 0.67
N HIS A 52 4.93 -4.08 0.65
CA HIS A 52 5.90 -4.55 1.64
C HIS A 52 6.49 -3.38 2.45
N SER A 53 6.63 -3.53 3.76
CA SER A 53 7.18 -2.51 4.67
C SER A 53 6.46 -1.16 4.50
N ILE A 54 7.14 -0.10 4.05
CA ILE A 54 6.53 1.20 3.72
C ILE A 54 5.39 1.05 2.69
N GLY A 55 5.52 0.15 1.72
CA GLY A 55 4.50 -0.10 0.70
C GLY A 55 3.20 -0.69 1.28
N ALA A 56 3.28 -1.42 2.40
CA ALA A 56 2.09 -1.91 3.10
C ALA A 56 1.32 -0.75 3.75
N LEU A 57 2.03 0.21 4.35
CA LEU A 57 1.42 1.41 4.93
C LEU A 57 0.79 2.30 3.85
N ILE A 58 1.49 2.49 2.73
CA ILE A 58 0.95 3.24 1.59
C ILE A 58 -0.34 2.59 1.09
N LEU A 59 -0.31 1.28 0.83
CA LEU A 59 -1.50 0.55 0.36
C LEU A 59 -2.69 0.69 1.32
N TYR A 60 -2.44 0.61 2.64
CA TYR A 60 -3.50 0.80 3.64
C TYR A 60 -4.11 2.20 3.57
N GLU A 61 -3.26 3.23 3.52
CA GLU A 61 -3.74 4.61 3.48
C GLU A 61 -4.48 4.91 2.17
N LEU A 62 -4.07 4.29 1.05
CA LEU A 62 -4.80 4.38 -0.21
C LEU A 62 -6.20 3.77 -0.10
N CYS A 63 -6.34 2.58 0.49
CA CYS A 63 -7.64 1.96 0.73
C CYS A 63 -8.55 2.89 1.52
N TYR A 64 -8.01 3.52 2.57
CA TYR A 64 -8.77 4.40 3.43
C TYR A 64 -9.14 5.73 2.75
N ARG A 65 -8.18 6.44 2.16
CA ARG A 65 -8.37 7.80 1.63
C ARG A 65 -9.14 7.82 0.32
N TYR A 66 -8.84 6.86 -0.54
CA TYR A 66 -9.33 6.85 -1.92
C TYR A 66 -10.38 5.78 -2.18
N ASN A 67 -10.81 5.06 -1.15
CA ASN A 67 -11.83 4.03 -1.22
C ASN A 67 -11.60 3.06 -2.39
N LEU A 68 -10.45 2.38 -2.40
CA LEU A 68 -10.04 1.48 -3.50
C LEU A 68 -11.05 0.36 -3.81
N ASP A 69 -12.13 0.22 -3.05
CA ASP A 69 -13.29 -0.62 -3.38
C ASP A 69 -13.89 -0.28 -4.75
N TYR A 70 -13.76 0.96 -5.27
CA TYR A 70 -14.17 1.27 -6.64
C TYR A 70 -13.37 0.48 -7.69
N ILE A 71 -12.13 0.11 -7.38
CA ILE A 71 -11.20 -0.65 -8.23
C ILE A 71 -11.46 -2.16 -8.13
N LYS A 72 -12.15 -2.60 -7.07
CA LYS A 72 -12.48 -4.01 -6.81
C LYS A 72 -11.29 -4.97 -7.01
N PRO A 73 -10.13 -4.72 -6.36
CA PRO A 73 -8.96 -5.57 -6.53
C PRO A 73 -9.28 -7.01 -6.09
N LYS A 74 -8.81 -7.98 -6.87
CA LYS A 74 -9.00 -9.40 -6.57
C LYS A 74 -8.28 -9.83 -5.30
N LYS A 75 -7.13 -9.21 -5.00
CA LYS A 75 -6.31 -9.46 -3.82
C LYS A 75 -5.58 -8.21 -3.37
N MET A 76 -5.42 -8.05 -2.07
CA MET A 76 -4.50 -7.10 -1.46
C MET A 76 -3.59 -7.88 -0.52
N ILE A 77 -2.29 -7.67 -0.63
CA ILE A 77 -1.28 -8.36 0.18
C ILE A 77 -0.46 -7.31 0.90
N PHE A 78 -0.38 -7.46 2.23
CA PHE A 78 0.41 -6.61 3.11
C PHE A 78 1.52 -7.47 3.73
N SER A 79 2.77 -7.09 3.55
CA SER A 79 3.94 -7.88 3.95
C SER A 79 4.94 -7.02 4.74
N GLY A 80 5.61 -7.61 5.73
CA GLY A 80 6.77 -7.00 6.40
C GLY A 80 6.52 -5.61 7.01
N ALA A 81 5.28 -5.29 7.38
CA ALA A 81 4.98 -4.08 8.13
C ALA A 81 5.52 -4.23 9.56
N SER A 82 6.77 -3.83 9.77
CA SER A 82 7.40 -3.88 11.10
C SER A 82 6.89 -2.77 12.02
N VAL A 83 6.78 -3.14 13.30
CA VAL A 83 6.26 -2.36 14.43
C VAL A 83 6.94 -0.97 14.53
N PRO A 84 6.17 0.13 14.69
CA PRO A 84 6.61 1.51 14.47
C PRO A 84 7.50 2.08 15.58
N HIS A 85 8.19 1.25 16.36
CA HIS A 85 9.05 1.73 17.45
C HIS A 85 10.34 2.43 16.96
N LEU A 86 10.58 2.57 15.65
CA LEU A 86 11.83 3.12 15.09
C LEU A 86 11.71 4.37 14.20
N TYR A 87 10.53 4.98 14.03
CA TYR A 87 10.45 6.26 13.30
C TYR A 87 9.63 7.31 14.05
N LYS A 88 10.18 8.53 14.16
CA LYS A 88 9.66 9.73 14.85
C LYS A 88 8.37 10.32 14.20
N ILE A 89 7.52 9.49 13.60
CA ILE A 89 6.20 9.82 13.01
C ILE A 89 5.11 9.22 13.94
N ARG A 90 5.24 9.39 15.25
CA ARG A 90 4.70 8.41 16.22
C ARG A 90 3.30 8.68 16.77
N ILE A 91 2.71 9.87 16.57
CA ILE A 91 1.44 10.20 17.23
C ILE A 91 0.23 9.95 16.31
N TYR A 92 0.31 10.30 15.03
CA TYR A 92 -0.83 10.13 14.10
C TYR A 92 -1.01 8.67 13.63
N ILE A 93 0.10 7.94 13.45
CA ILE A 93 0.10 6.56 12.95
C ILE A 93 -0.31 5.56 14.04
N SER A 94 0.00 5.82 15.33
CA SER A 94 -0.16 4.82 16.39
C SER A 94 -1.61 4.39 16.67
N TYR A 95 -2.61 5.25 16.51
CA TYR A 95 -4.01 4.86 16.70
C TYR A 95 -4.56 4.10 15.48
N ARG A 96 -4.20 4.53 14.27
CA ARG A 96 -4.70 3.95 13.02
C ARG A 96 -4.05 2.59 12.71
N MET A 97 -2.75 2.42 13.03
CA MET A 97 -2.06 1.13 12.91
C MET A 97 -2.52 0.08 13.93
N LYS A 98 -2.93 0.47 15.14
CA LYS A 98 -3.52 -0.50 16.10
C LYS A 98 -4.80 -1.14 15.53
N ILE A 99 -5.61 -0.36 14.83
CA ILE A 99 -6.80 -0.87 14.14
C ILE A 99 -6.37 -1.74 12.95
N PHE A 100 -5.41 -1.31 12.15
CA PHE A 100 -4.91 -2.10 11.01
C PHE A 100 -4.32 -3.46 11.43
N LEU A 101 -3.52 -3.53 12.50
CA LEU A 101 -2.98 -4.79 13.00
C LEU A 101 -4.08 -5.74 13.51
N ASN A 102 -5.12 -5.19 14.14
CA ASN A 102 -6.30 -5.98 14.50
C ASN A 102 -7.06 -6.46 13.25
N ILE A 103 -7.18 -5.64 12.21
CA ILE A 103 -7.83 -6.04 10.94
C ILE A 103 -6.99 -7.09 10.21
N LEU A 104 -5.67 -6.96 10.13
CA LEU A 104 -4.79 -7.95 9.49
C LEU A 104 -4.84 -9.29 10.24
N PHE A 105 -4.83 -9.25 11.58
CA PHE A 105 -5.00 -10.45 12.41
C PHE A 105 -6.37 -11.09 12.20
N LEU A 106 -7.45 -10.30 12.13
CA LEU A 106 -8.79 -10.80 11.83
C LEU A 106 -8.87 -11.37 10.41
N TRP A 107 -8.28 -10.71 9.42
CA TRP A 107 -8.32 -11.14 8.01
C TRP A 107 -7.55 -12.46 7.81
N GLU A 108 -6.42 -12.66 8.49
CA GLU A 108 -5.72 -13.96 8.52
C GLU A 108 -6.50 -15.05 9.26
N VAL A 109 -7.29 -14.71 10.28
CA VAL A 109 -8.14 -15.66 11.02
C VAL A 109 -9.37 -16.10 10.19
N PHE A 110 -9.96 -15.20 9.38
CA PHE A 110 -11.11 -15.54 8.54
C PHE A 110 -10.74 -16.40 7.32
N HIS A 111 -9.51 -16.31 6.80
CA HIS A 111 -9.07 -17.09 5.64
C HIS A 111 -8.44 -18.45 5.98
N LYS A 112 -8.33 -18.83 7.26
CA LYS A 112 -7.88 -20.17 7.67
C LYS A 112 -9.03 -21.16 7.92
N ASN A 113 -10.29 -20.77 7.72
CA ASN A 113 -11.47 -21.59 8.00
C ASN A 113 -12.35 -21.92 6.77
N TYR A 114 -11.85 -21.75 5.54
CA TYR A 114 -12.50 -22.21 4.31
C TYR A 114 -11.48 -22.76 3.32
#